data_AF-A0A2P7MZD2-F1
#
_entry.id   AF-A0A2P7MZD2-F1
#
_cell.length_a   1.000
_cell.length_b   1.000
_cell.length_c   1.000
_cell.angle_alpha   90.00
_cell.angle_beta   90.00
_cell.angle_gamma   90.00
#
_symmetry.space_group_name_H-M   'P 1'
#
loop_
_entity.id
_entity.type
_entity.pdbx_description
1 polymer ?
#
loop_
_entity_poly.entity_id
_entity_poly.type
_entity_poly.pdbx_seq_one_letter_code
_entity_poly.pdbx_strand_id
1 'polypeptide(L)' 'MASWRYYLAFWSRRSTATVVPASTASQARRLATARHQVGYGSLVSVQQATAADRQLIRQGAWVRRRRNGTGMIIRRTNR' A
#
# COMPACT_ATOMS: atom_id res chain seq x y z
N MET A 1 -4.66 22.71 -6.05
CA MET A 1 -3.62 21.66 -6.19
C MET A 1 -4.15 20.37 -5.56
N ALA A 2 -4.43 19.32 -6.35
CA ALA A 2 -4.85 18.05 -5.78
C ALA A 2 -3.71 17.46 -4.94
N SER A 3 -3.86 17.37 -3.62
CA SER A 3 -2.83 16.77 -2.77
C SER A 3 -2.80 15.26 -3.03
N TRP A 4 -1.81 14.81 -3.79
CA TRP A 4 -1.63 13.37 -4.00
C TRP A 4 -1.24 12.72 -2.69
N ARG A 5 -2.03 11.74 -2.26
CA ARG A 5 -1.80 10.94 -1.05
C ARG A 5 -1.37 9.54 -1.46
N TYR A 6 -0.62 8.88 -0.60
CA TYR A 6 -0.32 7.46 -0.77
C TYR A 6 -1.31 6.65 0.05
N TYR A 7 -1.81 5.58 -0.55
CA TYR A 7 -2.68 4.60 0.08
C TYR A 7 -2.02 3.23 0.02
N LEU A 8 -2.26 2.44 1.06
CA LEU A 8 -1.79 1.08 1.25
C LEU A 8 -2.98 0.13 1.11
N ALA A 9 -2.99 -0.65 0.04
CA ALA A 9 -3.99 -1.66 -0.24
C ALA A 9 -3.53 -3.03 0.28
N PHE A 10 -4.31 -3.60 1.19
CA PHE A 10 -4.06 -4.89 1.83
C PHE A 10 -4.86 -5.98 1.14
N TRP A 11 -4.20 -7.09 0.84
CA TRP A 11 -4.81 -8.22 0.15
C TRP A 11 -4.89 -9.45 1.05
N SER A 12 -5.85 -10.34 0.78
CA SER A 12 -6.15 -11.45 1.67
C SER A 12 -5.10 -12.56 1.64
N ARG A 13 -4.44 -12.76 0.49
CA ARG A 13 -3.39 -13.76 0.32
C ARG A 13 -1.99 -13.15 0.27
N ARG A 14 -1.86 -11.86 0.59
CA ARG A 14 -0.58 -11.13 0.56
C ARG A 14 -0.31 -10.43 1.88
N SER A 15 0.87 -10.69 2.46
CA SER A 15 1.33 -10.01 3.69
C SER A 15 1.95 -8.63 3.42
N THR A 16 1.91 -8.14 2.17
CA THR A 16 2.54 -6.89 1.73
C THR A 16 1.48 -5.97 1.16
N ALA A 17 1.50 -4.70 1.58
CA ALA A 17 0.58 -3.71 1.07
C ALA A 17 1.03 -3.22 -0.31
N THR A 18 0.07 -3.01 -1.21
CA THR A 18 0.33 -2.36 -2.50
C THR A 18 0.19 -0.85 -2.33
N VAL A 19 1.23 -0.12 -2.70
CA VAL A 19 1.23 1.34 -2.63
C VAL A 19 0.53 1.90 -3.86
N VAL A 20 -0.47 2.74 -3.63
CA VAL A 20 -1.28 3.37 -4.66
C VAL A 20 -1.32 4.88 -4.41
N PRO A 21 -0.77 5.71 -5.32
CA PRO A 21 -0.97 7.15 -5.26
C PRO A 21 -2.40 7.47 -5.70
N ALA A 22 -3.17 8.14 -4.85
CA ALA A 22 -4.55 8.54 -5.11
C ALA A 22 -4.93 9.77 -4.28
N SER A 23 -5.94 10.50 -4.74
CA SER A 23 -6.46 11.68 -4.02
C SER A 23 -7.45 11.28 -2.93
N THR A 24 -8.19 10.19 -3.13
CA THR A 24 -9.24 9.70 -2.23
C THR A 24 -9.16 8.19 -2.01
N ALA A 25 -9.76 7.70 -0.93
CA ALA A 25 -9.82 6.28 -0.63
C ALA A 25 -10.59 5.47 -1.70
N SER A 26 -11.65 6.04 -2.28
CA SER A 26 -12.40 5.41 -3.36
C SER A 26 -11.57 5.25 -4.64
N GLN A 27 -10.81 6.29 -5.00
CA GLN A 27 -9.88 6.23 -6.12
C GLN A 27 -8.75 5.23 -5.84
N ALA A 28 -8.23 5.20 -4.62
CA ALA A 28 -7.22 4.23 -4.20
C ALA A 28 -7.72 2.79 -4.32
N ARG A 29 -8.97 2.50 -3.91
CA ARG A 29 -9.59 1.18 -4.09
C ARG A 29 -9.68 0.81 -5.57
N ARG A 30 -10.20 1.71 -6.42
CA ARG A 30 -10.35 1.46 -7.86
C ARG A 30 -8.99 1.15 -8.51
N LEU A 31 -7.98 1.95 -8.21
CA LEU A 31 -6.61 1.76 -8.71
C LEU A 31 -5.95 0.49 -8.13
N ALA A 32 -6.19 0.17 -6.86
CA ALA A 32 -5.72 -1.07 -6.25
C ALA A 32 -6.34 -2.29 -6.95
N THR A 33 -7.65 -2.29 -7.17
CA THR A 33 -8.36 -3.35 -7.90
C THR A 33 -7.87 -3.46 -9.34
N ALA A 34 -7.61 -2.35 -10.01
CA ALA A 34 -7.02 -2.37 -11.36
C ALA A 34 -5.60 -2.98 -11.38
N ARG A 35 -4.86 -2.89 -10.27
CA ARG A 35 -3.54 -3.52 -10.06
C ARG A 35 -3.62 -4.91 -9.41
N HIS A 36 -4.84 -5.45 -9.24
CA HIS A 36 -5.02 -6.79 -8.70
C HIS A 36 -4.40 -7.80 -9.67
N GLN A 37 -3.55 -8.67 -9.14
CA GLN A 37 -2.94 -9.76 -9.90
C GLN A 37 -3.43 -11.10 -9.36
N VAL A 38 -3.40 -12.11 -10.23
CA VAL A 38 -3.71 -13.49 -9.87
C VAL A 38 -2.80 -13.92 -8.71
N GLY A 39 -3.42 -14.38 -7.62
CA GLY A 39 -2.71 -14.78 -6.40
C GLY A 39 -2.72 -13.76 -5.25
N TYR A 40 -3.12 -12.51 -5.46
CA TYR A 40 -3.23 -11.53 -4.37
C TYR A 40 -4.40 -11.83 -3.42
N GLY A 41 -5.47 -12.44 -3.94
CA GLY A 41 -6.71 -12.66 -3.20
C GLY A 41 -7.54 -11.37 -3.09
N SER A 42 -8.58 -11.39 -2.28
CA SER A 42 -9.50 -10.26 -2.14
C SER A 42 -8.85 -9.05 -1.47
N LEU A 43 -9.24 -7.84 -1.89
CA LEU A 43 -8.87 -6.60 -1.21
C LEU A 43 -9.52 -6.57 0.18
N VAL A 44 -8.71 -6.59 1.23
CA VAL A 44 -9.16 -6.60 2.63
C VAL A 44 -9.43 -5.19 3.12
N SER A 45 -8.46 -4.29 2.92
CA SER A 45 -8.58 -2.91 3.38
C SER A 45 -7.71 -1.97 2.56
N VAL A 46 -8.07 -0.69 2.55
CA VAL A 46 -7.25 0.38 1.99
C VAL A 46 -7.10 1.42 3.07
N GLN A 47 -5.86 1.71 3.44
CA GLN A 47 -5.54 2.68 4.49
C GLN A 47 -4.67 3.77 3.91
N GLN A 48 -4.83 5.01 4.40
CA GLN A 48 -3.94 6.08 4.02
C GLN A 48 -2.55 5.83 4.63
N ALA A 49 -1.50 6.09 3.84
CA ALA A 49 -0.13 6.03 4.31
C ALA A 49 0.13 7.13 5.35
N THR A 50 0.70 6.72 6.48
CA THR A 50 1.17 7.62 7.54
C THR A 50 2.38 8.42 7.06
N ALA A 51 2.80 9.44 7.80
CA ALA A 51 4.00 10.23 7.44
C ALA A 51 5.26 9.34 7.31
N ALA A 52 5.43 8.37 8.21
CA ALA A 52 6.52 7.41 8.17
C ALA A 52 6.48 6.54 6.90
N ASP A 53 5.31 6.01 6.55
CA ASP A 53 5.14 5.22 5.32
C ASP A 53 5.47 6.05 4.07
N ARG A 54 5.07 7.33 4.02
CA ARG A 54 5.36 8.21 2.87
C ARG A 54 6.84 8.46 2.69
N GLN A 55 7.57 8.65 3.79
CA GLN A 55 9.01 8.85 3.75
C GLN A 55 9.72 7.60 3.21
N LEU A 56 9.24 6.41 3.59
CA LEU A 56 9.74 5.12 3.08
C LEU A 56 9.38 4.90 1.61
N ILE A 57 8.14 5.21 1.20
CA ILE A 57 7.72 5.13 -0.20
C ILE A 57 8.56 6.06 -1.07
N ARG A 58 8.84 7.29 -0.61
CA ARG A 58 9.73 8.22 -1.29
C ARG A 58 11.16 7.69 -1.43
N GLN A 59 11.62 6.88 -0.49
CA GLN A 59 12.92 6.19 -0.56
C GLN A 59 12.89 4.93 -1.45
N GLY A 60 11.78 4.66 -2.15
CA GLY A 60 11.63 3.46 -2.99
C GLY A 60 11.43 2.16 -2.19
N ALA A 61 11.17 2.26 -0.88
CA ALA A 61 10.97 1.09 -0.03
C ALA A 61 9.56 0.53 -0.17
N TRP A 62 9.46 -0.79 -0.32
CA TRP A 62 8.19 -1.51 -0.25
C TRP A 62 7.73 -1.63 1.20
N VAL A 63 6.57 -1.03 1.52
CA VAL A 63 6.00 -1.11 2.87
C VAL A 63 5.30 -2.47 3.06
N ARG A 64 5.94 -3.38 3.80
CA ARG A 64 5.27 -4.58 4.33
C ARG A 64 4.62 -4.20 5.64
N ARG A 65 3.31 -4.39 5.76
CA ARG A 65 2.57 -4.20 7.02
C ARG A 65 1.77 -5.48 7.25
N ARG A 66 2.02 -6.15 8.38
CA ARG A 66 1.36 -7.42 8.70
C ARG A 66 -0.08 -7.16 9.17
N ARG A 67 -0.97 -8.13 8.92
CA ARG A 67 -2.43 -8.05 9.19
C ARG A 67 -2.77 -7.78 10.65
N ASN A 68 -1.87 -8.11 11.58
CA ASN A 68 -2.00 -7.97 13.03
C ASN A 68 -1.61 -6.58 13.58
N GLY A 69 -1.49 -5.56 12.74
CA GLY A 69 -1.13 -4.19 13.18
C GLY A 69 0.35 -4.00 13.53
N THR A 70 1.10 -5.09 13.74
CA THR A 70 2.55 -5.07 13.94
C THR A 70 3.26 -4.95 12.59
N GLY A 71 3.34 -3.73 12.07
CA GLY A 71 4.00 -3.42 10.80
C GLY A 71 5.52 -3.52 10.90
N MET A 72 6.10 -4.69 10.59
CA MET A 72 7.54 -4.78 10.30
C MET A 72 7.81 -4.30 8.87
N ILE A 73 8.42 -3.12 8.77
CA ILE A 73 8.93 -2.53 7.52
C ILE A 73 10.11 -3.36 7.04
N ILE A 74 9.97 -4.11 5.95
CA ILE A 74 11.09 -4.79 5.30
C ILE A 74 11.50 -3.95 4.09
N ARG A 75 12.57 -3.18 4.26
CA ARG A 75 13.23 -2.42 3.20
C ARG A 75 13.81 -3.41 2.18
N ARG A 76 13.13 -3.65 1.06
CA ARG A 76 13.77 -4.25 -0.11
C ARG A 76 14.50 -3.12 -0.82
N THR A 77 15.76 -2.88 -0.45
CA THR A 77 16.70 -2.10 -1.26
C THR A 77 16.81 -2.80 -2.61
N ASN A 78 16.43 -2.09 -3.69
CA ASN A 78 16.81 -2.50 -5.04
C ASN A 78 18.33 -2.35 -5.08
N ARG A 79 19.04 -3.48 -5.12
CA ARG A 79 20.47 -3.52 -5.44
C ARG A 79 20.60 -3.88 -6.90
#